data_AF-A0A1X1Q8I3-F1
#
_entry.id   AF-A0A1X1Q8I3-F1
#
_cell.length_a   1.000
_cell.length_b   1.000
_cell.length_c   1.000
_cell.angle_alpha   90.00
_cell.angle_beta   90.00
_cell.angle_gamma   90.00
#
_symmetry.space_group_name_H-M   'P 1'
#
loop_
_entity.id
_entity.type
_entity.pdbx_description
1 polymer ?
#
loop_
_entity_poly.entity_id
_entity_poly.type
_entity_poly.pdbx_seq_one_letter_code
_entity_poly.pdbx_strand_id
1 'polypeptide(L)'
;MLADVYRVQELLDLKMPEYDDIVLDYRIKSIQSINLKYERYYPDHQAAKVFNDIVGFRTLCDNYDDILVLQSMRHFKIVDLSQGKSKDDGYRGVHVYFQLSNHHYPVEIQYNTYYDRQINNWLHKYTYKKGYPDSLCCELREKYEQGIIKNEVQFKEVLDNVLSDSKRF
;
A
#
# COMPACT_ATOMS: atom_id res chain seq x y z
N MET A 1 -17.58 13.17 12.23
CA MET A 1 -16.28 12.68 11.75
C MET A 1 -16.31 11.20 11.41
N LEU A 2 -16.30 10.26 12.38
CA LEU A 2 -16.29 8.82 12.06
C LEU A 2 -17.57 8.34 11.35
N ALA A 3 -18.73 8.87 11.76
CA ALA A 3 -20.00 8.64 11.08
C ALA A 3 -20.00 9.09 9.61
N ASP A 4 -19.32 10.21 9.30
CA ASP A 4 -19.20 10.70 7.92
C ASP A 4 -18.32 9.75 7.08
N VAL A 5 -17.25 9.21 7.67
CA VAL A 5 -16.37 8.23 7.02
C VAL A 5 -17.12 6.93 6.72
N TYR A 6 -17.96 6.44 7.63
CA TYR A 6 -18.81 5.27 7.37
C TYR A 6 -19.79 5.53 6.23
N ARG A 7 -20.48 6.68 6.25
CA ARG A 7 -21.43 7.03 5.18
C ARG A 7 -20.77 7.10 3.81
N VAL A 8 -19.54 7.62 3.74
CA VAL A 8 -18.76 7.65 2.49
C VAL A 8 -18.41 6.23 2.05
N GLN A 9 -17.95 5.39 2.96
CA GLN A 9 -17.61 4.00 2.66
C GLN A 9 -18.82 3.20 2.15
N GLU A 10 -19.99 3.33 2.80
CA GLU A 10 -21.24 2.69 2.37
C GLU A 10 -21.68 3.18 0.98
N LEU A 11 -21.57 4.48 0.71
CA LEU A 11 -21.92 5.05 -0.59
C LEU A 11 -21.01 4.51 -1.70
N LEU A 12 -19.71 4.37 -1.41
CA LEU A 12 -18.74 3.82 -2.35
C LEU A 12 -18.98 2.34 -2.60
N ASP A 13 -19.30 1.56 -1.57
CA ASP A 13 -19.62 0.12 -1.72
C ASP A 13 -20.84 -0.07 -2.64
N LEU A 14 -21.83 0.83 -2.54
CA LEU A 14 -23.01 0.80 -3.39
C LEU A 14 -22.72 1.25 -4.83
N LYS A 15 -21.79 2.19 -5.03
CA LYS A 15 -21.55 2.86 -6.32
C LYS A 15 -20.44 2.27 -7.16
N MET A 16 -19.39 1.72 -6.56
CA MET A 16 -18.25 1.19 -7.32
C MET A 16 -18.58 0.02 -8.26
N PRO A 17 -19.55 -0.87 -7.97
CA PRO A 17 -19.95 -1.91 -8.91
C PRO A 17 -20.47 -1.36 -10.26
N GLU A 18 -20.89 -0.09 -10.33
CA GLU A 18 -21.27 0.57 -11.60
C GLU A 18 -20.04 0.80 -12.52
N TYR A 19 -18.82 0.58 -12.02
CA TYR A 19 -17.56 0.82 -12.72
C TYR A 19 -16.73 -0.46 -12.91
N ASP A 20 -17.34 -1.64 -12.80
CA ASP A 20 -16.67 -2.94 -12.96
C ASP A 20 -16.07 -3.14 -14.37
N ASP A 21 -16.53 -2.38 -15.36
CA ASP A 21 -15.96 -2.37 -16.72
C ASP A 21 -14.59 -1.69 -16.79
N ILE A 22 -14.16 -0.97 -15.74
CA ILE A 22 -12.83 -0.39 -15.67
C ILE A 22 -11.82 -1.51 -15.37
N VAL A 23 -10.80 -1.65 -16.23
CA VAL A 23 -9.70 -2.63 -16.11
C VAL A 23 -8.70 -2.28 -14.99
N LEU A 24 -9.17 -1.69 -13.89
CA LEU A 24 -8.35 -1.31 -12.75
C LEU A 24 -8.95 -1.93 -11.48
N ASP A 25 -8.15 -2.74 -10.81
CA ASP A 25 -8.51 -3.29 -9.51
C ASP A 25 -8.74 -2.14 -8.52
N TYR A 26 -9.98 -1.99 -8.06
CA TYR A 26 -10.31 -1.07 -6.98
C TYR A 26 -10.45 -1.80 -5.65
N ARG A 27 -10.26 -1.06 -4.57
CA ARG A 27 -10.43 -1.51 -3.21
C ARG A 27 -11.11 -0.42 -2.40
N ILE A 28 -12.17 -0.81 -1.71
CA ILE A 28 -12.78 0.01 -0.68
C ILE A 28 -12.28 -0.47 0.67
N LYS A 29 -11.90 0.46 1.54
CA LYS A 29 -11.40 0.17 2.87
C LYS A 29 -12.53 -0.32 3.77
N SER A 30 -12.36 -1.48 4.41
CA SER A 30 -13.37 -2.02 5.31
C SER A 30 -13.57 -1.17 6.56
N ILE A 31 -14.78 -1.21 7.13
CA ILE A 31 -15.14 -0.57 8.40
C ILE A 31 -14.15 -0.94 9.52
N GLN A 32 -13.76 -2.21 9.62
CA GLN A 32 -12.77 -2.65 10.61
C GLN A 32 -11.42 -1.94 10.42
N SER A 33 -10.95 -1.78 9.18
CA SER A 33 -9.70 -1.07 8.89
C SER A 33 -9.82 0.43 9.19
N ILE A 34 -10.99 1.02 8.94
CA ILE A 34 -11.31 2.42 9.30
C ILE A 34 -11.21 2.60 10.82
N ASN A 35 -11.80 1.69 11.61
CA ASN A 35 -11.75 1.77 13.08
C ASN A 35 -10.33 1.67 13.62
N LEU A 36 -9.55 0.70 13.15
CA LEU A 36 -8.14 0.56 13.55
C LEU A 36 -7.30 1.82 13.20
N LYS A 37 -7.62 2.49 12.09
CA LYS A 37 -6.95 3.74 11.68
C LYS A 37 -7.40 4.90 12.58
N TYR A 38 -8.70 4.99 12.89
CA TYR A 38 -9.24 5.98 13.81
C TYR A 38 -8.58 5.88 15.19
N GLU A 39 -8.58 4.70 15.80
CA GLU A 39 -7.98 4.44 17.12
C GLU A 39 -6.49 4.78 17.18
N ARG A 40 -5.76 4.58 16.07
CA ARG A 40 -4.32 4.83 16.01
C ARG A 40 -3.95 6.31 15.93
N TYR A 41 -4.75 7.13 15.24
CA TYR A 41 -4.34 8.48 14.84
C TYR A 41 -5.18 9.60 15.45
N TYR A 42 -6.34 9.30 16.03
CA TYR A 42 -7.17 10.29 16.72
C TYR A 42 -6.71 10.49 18.17
N PRO A 43 -6.71 11.73 18.72
CA PRO A 43 -7.12 13.00 18.10
C PRO A 43 -6.01 13.74 17.35
N ASP A 44 -4.80 13.19 17.30
CA ASP A 44 -3.60 13.91 16.88
C ASP A 44 -3.55 14.28 15.39
N HIS A 45 -4.37 13.62 14.56
CA HIS A 45 -4.36 13.81 13.11
C HIS A 45 -5.74 14.21 12.56
N GLN A 46 -5.73 15.07 11.54
CA GLN A 46 -6.93 15.46 10.80
C GLN A 46 -7.50 14.28 10.00
N ALA A 47 -8.82 14.06 10.10
CA ALA A 47 -9.52 12.99 9.40
C ALA A 47 -9.23 12.94 7.89
N ALA A 48 -9.16 14.09 7.21
CA ALA A 48 -8.87 14.15 5.77
C ALA A 48 -7.47 13.61 5.42
N LYS A 49 -6.50 13.72 6.33
CA LYS A 49 -5.16 13.14 6.16
C LYS A 49 -5.14 11.66 6.52
N VAL A 50 -5.94 11.26 7.51
CA VAL A 50 -6.01 9.87 7.98
C VAL A 50 -6.76 9.00 6.98
N PHE A 51 -7.87 9.46 6.42
CA PHE A 51 -8.75 8.67 5.55
C PHE A 51 -8.61 9.08 4.07
N ASN A 52 -7.37 9.27 3.62
CA ASN A 52 -7.04 9.66 2.26
C ASN A 52 -7.04 8.49 1.25
N ASP A 53 -7.34 7.28 1.73
CA ASP A 53 -7.23 6.02 1.02
C ASP A 53 -8.50 5.16 1.19
N ILE A 54 -9.66 5.75 1.49
CA ILE A 54 -10.93 4.99 1.62
C ILE A 54 -11.20 4.21 0.33
N VAL A 55 -11.00 4.87 -0.82
CA VAL A 55 -10.92 4.26 -2.15
C VAL A 55 -9.47 4.22 -2.56
N GLY A 56 -9.00 3.04 -2.95
CA GLY A 56 -7.71 2.85 -3.56
C GLY A 56 -7.80 2.02 -4.83
N PHE A 57 -7.08 2.40 -5.87
CA PHE A 57 -6.84 1.58 -7.05
C PHE A 57 -5.45 0.98 -6.98
N ARG A 58 -5.28 -0.19 -7.60
CA ARG A 58 -3.97 -0.84 -7.75
C ARG A 58 -3.76 -1.12 -9.23
N THR A 59 -2.61 -0.70 -9.71
CA THR A 59 -2.26 -0.87 -11.12
C THR A 59 -0.79 -1.21 -11.28
N LEU A 60 -0.47 -1.78 -12.43
CA LEU A 60 0.88 -2.14 -12.83
C LEU A 60 1.43 -1.11 -13.81
N CYS A 61 2.74 -0.93 -13.78
CA CYS A 61 3.48 -0.08 -14.70
C CYS A 61 4.80 -0.77 -15.08
N ASP A 62 5.38 -0.40 -16.21
CA ASP A 62 6.67 -0.95 -16.63
C ASP A 62 7.82 -0.36 -15.80
N ASN A 63 7.75 0.94 -15.58
CA ASN A 63 8.65 1.70 -14.71
C ASN A 63 7.87 2.86 -14.05
N TYR A 64 8.51 3.57 -13.13
CA TYR A 64 7.88 4.65 -12.38
C TYR A 64 8.01 6.03 -13.02
N ASP A 65 8.83 6.21 -14.06
CA ASP A 65 9.22 7.51 -14.59
C ASP A 65 8.00 8.32 -15.07
N ASP A 66 7.11 7.69 -15.84
CA ASP A 66 5.89 8.32 -16.36
C ASP A 66 4.93 8.77 -15.23
N ILE A 67 4.93 8.06 -14.11
CA ILE A 67 4.08 8.35 -12.96
C ILE A 67 4.67 9.54 -12.17
N LEU A 68 6.01 9.59 -12.03
CA LEU A 68 6.69 10.65 -11.29
C LEU A 68 6.50 12.03 -11.94
N VAL A 69 6.34 12.09 -13.27
CA VAL A 69 6.05 13.35 -14.01
C VAL A 69 4.74 14.01 -13.53
N LEU A 70 3.78 13.23 -13.02
CA LEU A 70 2.50 13.73 -12.50
C LEU A 70 2.67 14.67 -11.29
N GLN A 71 3.85 14.69 -10.63
CA GLN A 71 4.13 15.60 -9.52
C GLN A 71 3.97 17.08 -9.87
N SER A 72 4.16 17.42 -11.15
CA SER A 72 3.99 18.78 -11.67
C SER A 72 2.52 19.15 -11.97
N MET A 73 1.60 18.18 -11.97
CA MET A 73 0.21 18.39 -12.35
C MET A 73 -0.66 18.82 -11.16
N ARG A 74 -1.59 19.75 -11.43
CA ARG A 74 -2.58 20.17 -10.44
C ARG A 74 -3.44 18.97 -10.01
N HIS A 75 -3.86 18.95 -8.75
CA HIS A 75 -4.72 17.93 -8.14
C HIS A 75 -4.05 16.59 -7.83
N PHE A 76 -2.80 16.39 -8.26
CA PHE A 76 -2.04 15.19 -7.95
C PHE A 76 -1.05 15.45 -6.83
N LYS A 77 -0.95 14.49 -5.92
CA LYS A 77 0.12 14.38 -4.94
C LYS A 77 0.78 13.02 -5.10
N ILE A 78 2.08 13.03 -5.34
CA ILE A 78 2.88 11.81 -5.54
C ILE A 78 3.65 11.51 -4.26
N VAL A 79 3.65 10.24 -3.86
CA VAL A 79 4.50 9.70 -2.81
C VAL A 79 5.36 8.61 -3.44
N ASP A 80 6.62 8.96 -3.70
CA ASP A 80 7.60 8.05 -4.25
C ASP A 80 8.16 7.14 -3.14
N LEU A 81 7.86 5.84 -3.25
CA LEU A 81 8.37 4.78 -2.38
C LEU A 81 9.21 3.80 -3.21
N SER A 82 9.66 4.18 -4.42
CA SER A 82 10.47 3.32 -5.30
C SER A 82 11.83 2.96 -4.70
N GLN A 83 12.28 3.72 -3.69
CA GLN A 83 13.47 3.46 -2.89
C GLN A 83 13.16 3.04 -1.44
N GLY A 84 11.90 2.77 -1.12
CA GLY A 84 11.45 2.37 0.20
C GLY A 84 10.82 3.50 1.01
N LYS A 85 10.24 3.13 2.15
CA LYS A 85 9.68 4.08 3.12
C LYS A 85 10.78 4.64 4.02
N SER A 86 10.50 5.75 4.71
CA SER A 86 11.40 6.29 5.74
C SER A 86 11.72 5.27 6.84
N LYS A 87 10.73 4.44 7.20
CA LYS A 87 10.92 3.22 7.98
C LYS A 87 10.75 2.06 7.02
N ASP A 88 11.84 1.67 6.38
CA ASP A 88 11.82 0.72 5.26
C ASP A 88 11.36 -0.66 5.74
N ASP A 89 10.32 -1.19 5.10
CA ASP A 89 9.74 -2.50 5.34
C ASP A 89 9.85 -3.40 4.09
N GLY A 90 10.80 -3.11 3.20
CA GLY A 90 11.03 -3.82 1.95
C GLY A 90 10.00 -3.54 0.85
N TYR A 91 8.95 -2.77 1.15
CA TYR A 91 7.94 -2.35 0.18
C TYR A 91 8.52 -1.36 -0.81
N ARG A 92 8.16 -1.48 -2.10
CA ARG A 92 8.40 -0.46 -3.12
C ARG A 92 7.16 -0.14 -3.93
N GLY A 93 7.07 1.08 -4.45
CA GLY A 93 5.97 1.51 -5.32
C GLY A 93 5.86 3.02 -5.40
N VAL A 94 4.91 3.52 -6.18
CA VAL A 94 4.58 4.95 -6.21
C VAL A 94 3.09 5.10 -5.93
N HIS A 95 2.75 5.94 -4.95
CA HIS A 95 1.35 6.22 -4.62
C HIS A 95 0.96 7.60 -5.14
N VAL A 96 -0.14 7.64 -5.88
CA VAL A 96 -0.71 8.86 -6.44
C VAL A 96 -2.02 9.15 -5.72
N TYR A 97 -2.14 10.34 -5.15
CA TYR A 97 -3.39 10.83 -4.60
C TYR A 97 -3.97 11.88 -5.53
N PHE A 98 -5.16 11.62 -6.06
CA PHE A 98 -5.92 12.58 -6.84
C PHE A 98 -6.99 13.24 -5.97
N GLN A 99 -7.05 14.57 -5.97
CA GLN A 99 -8.07 15.33 -5.25
C GLN A 99 -8.46 16.62 -5.99
N LEU A 100 -9.70 16.67 -6.48
CA LEU A 100 -10.21 17.81 -7.25
C LEU A 100 -10.21 19.12 -6.43
N SER A 101 -10.52 19.06 -5.14
CA SER A 101 -10.39 20.19 -4.21
C SER A 101 -10.45 19.70 -2.76
N ASN A 102 -10.20 20.58 -1.79
CA ASN A 102 -10.35 20.25 -0.35
C ASN A 102 -11.77 19.83 0.07
N HIS A 103 -12.78 20.06 -0.77
CA HIS A 103 -14.16 19.59 -0.56
C HIS A 103 -14.46 18.19 -1.12
N HIS A 104 -13.47 17.54 -1.76
CA HIS A 104 -13.61 16.21 -2.35
C HIS A 104 -12.75 15.21 -1.59
N TYR A 105 -13.25 13.98 -1.44
CA TYR A 105 -12.43 12.89 -0.91
C TYR A 105 -11.33 12.55 -1.92
N PRO A 106 -10.07 12.38 -1.48
CA PRO A 106 -9.01 11.95 -2.36
C PRO A 106 -9.19 10.48 -2.74
N VAL A 107 -8.69 10.13 -3.92
CA VAL A 107 -8.56 8.75 -4.40
C VAL A 107 -7.08 8.40 -4.40
N GLU A 108 -6.75 7.24 -3.84
CA GLU A 108 -5.39 6.68 -3.91
C GLU A 108 -5.25 5.77 -5.13
N ILE A 109 -4.14 5.85 -5.84
CA ILE A 109 -3.75 4.92 -6.90
C ILE A 109 -2.34 4.43 -6.59
N GLN A 110 -2.20 3.11 -6.40
CA GLN A 110 -0.92 2.47 -6.11
C GLN A 110 -0.35 1.87 -7.39
N TYR A 111 0.78 2.39 -7.83
CA TYR A 111 1.55 1.87 -8.95
C TYR A 111 2.66 0.95 -8.43
N ASN A 112 2.74 -0.25 -9.00
CA ASN A 112 3.85 -1.17 -8.79
C ASN A 112 4.40 -1.62 -10.14
N THR A 113 5.71 -1.83 -10.24
CA THR A 113 6.24 -2.68 -11.31
C THR A 113 5.79 -4.12 -11.10
N TYR A 114 5.81 -4.94 -12.16
CA TYR A 114 5.57 -6.39 -12.02
C TYR A 114 6.53 -7.03 -11.01
N TYR A 115 7.79 -6.61 -11.06
CA TYR A 115 8.86 -7.05 -10.17
C TYR A 115 8.54 -6.71 -8.71
N ASP A 116 8.26 -5.45 -8.41
CA ASP A 116 7.95 -5.02 -7.04
C ASP A 116 6.63 -5.62 -6.54
N ARG A 117 5.62 -5.74 -7.40
CA ARG A 117 4.31 -6.29 -7.02
C ARG A 117 4.43 -7.70 -6.48
N GLN A 118 5.29 -8.53 -7.08
CA GLN A 118 5.48 -9.91 -6.68
C GLN A 118 5.99 -10.00 -5.23
N ILE A 119 7.10 -9.32 -4.92
CA ILE A 119 7.67 -9.34 -3.56
C ILE A 119 6.78 -8.62 -2.55
N ASN A 120 6.14 -7.51 -2.94
CA ASN A 120 5.19 -6.78 -2.09
C ASN A 120 4.02 -7.68 -1.65
N ASN A 121 3.50 -8.51 -2.56
CA ASN A 121 2.42 -9.45 -2.24
C ASN A 121 2.88 -10.51 -1.23
N TRP A 122 4.09 -11.05 -1.38
CA TRP A 122 4.63 -12.02 -0.43
C TRP A 122 4.92 -11.38 0.94
N LEU A 123 5.57 -10.22 0.98
CA LEU A 123 5.77 -9.45 2.21
C LEU A 123 4.44 -9.19 2.91
N HIS A 124 3.42 -8.72 2.18
CA HIS A 124 2.11 -8.50 2.75
C HIS A 124 1.49 -9.81 3.28
N LYS A 125 1.51 -10.89 2.51
CA LYS A 125 0.87 -12.16 2.89
C LYS A 125 1.53 -12.80 4.11
N TYR A 126 2.85 -12.71 4.21
CA TYR A 126 3.61 -13.49 5.18
C TYR A 126 4.13 -12.70 6.37
N THR A 127 4.27 -11.37 6.29
CA THR A 127 4.88 -10.56 7.36
C THR A 127 3.95 -9.51 7.96
N TYR A 128 2.98 -9.01 7.18
CA TYR A 128 2.11 -7.92 7.63
C TYR A 128 1.26 -8.29 8.84
N LYS A 129 1.22 -7.40 9.84
CA LYS A 129 0.51 -7.58 11.13
C LYS A 129 0.97 -8.79 11.96
N LYS A 130 2.13 -9.39 11.67
CA LYS A 130 2.69 -10.51 12.45
C LYS A 130 3.75 -10.10 13.47
N GLY A 131 4.06 -8.80 13.56
CA GLY A 131 5.00 -8.27 14.56
C GLY A 131 6.47 -8.55 14.25
N TYR A 132 6.81 -8.92 13.02
CA TYR A 132 8.21 -9.04 12.59
C TYR A 132 8.86 -7.65 12.47
N PRO A 133 10.18 -7.54 12.73
CA PRO A 133 10.90 -6.29 12.57
C PRO A 133 11.04 -5.94 11.08
N ASP A 134 11.05 -4.64 10.78
CA ASP A 134 11.14 -4.18 9.38
C ASP A 134 12.48 -4.60 8.72
N SER A 135 13.54 -4.79 9.51
CA SER A 135 14.83 -5.30 9.05
C SER A 135 14.73 -6.70 8.42
N LEU A 136 13.86 -7.57 8.94
CA LEU A 136 13.61 -8.89 8.35
C LEU A 136 12.97 -8.75 6.97
N CYS A 137 12.04 -7.82 6.82
CA CYS A 137 11.39 -7.55 5.53
C CYS A 137 12.38 -6.96 4.52
N CYS A 138 13.31 -6.11 4.97
CA CYS A 138 14.42 -5.60 4.16
C CYS A 138 15.36 -6.73 3.71
N GLU A 139 15.74 -7.64 4.60
CA GLU A 139 16.59 -8.78 4.24
C GLU A 139 15.92 -9.68 3.18
N LEU A 140 14.61 -9.93 3.30
CA LEU A 140 13.85 -10.68 2.28
C LEU A 140 13.83 -9.95 0.93
N ARG A 141 13.69 -8.62 0.96
CA ARG A 141 13.75 -7.79 -0.23
C ARG A 141 15.13 -7.87 -0.90
N GLU A 142 16.21 -7.75 -0.14
CA GLU A 142 17.58 -7.88 -0.66
C GLU A 142 17.84 -9.25 -1.30
N LYS A 143 17.40 -10.34 -0.66
CA LYS A 143 17.53 -11.69 -1.23
C LYS A 143 16.69 -11.87 -2.50
N TYR A 144 15.56 -11.19 -2.61
CA TYR A 144 14.77 -11.13 -3.85
C TYR A 144 15.50 -10.38 -4.97
N GLU A 145 16.12 -9.24 -4.64
CA GLU A 145 16.94 -8.43 -5.56
C GLU A 145 18.21 -9.13 -6.04
N GLN A 146 18.79 -9.98 -5.20
CA GLN A 146 19.92 -10.85 -5.56
C GLN A 146 19.49 -12.08 -6.39
N GLY A 147 18.20 -12.27 -6.65
CA GLY A 147 17.67 -13.40 -7.40
C GLY A 147 17.69 -14.74 -6.64
N ILE A 148 17.84 -14.71 -5.31
CA ILE A 148 17.76 -15.91 -4.45
C ILE A 148 16.30 -16.36 -4.35
N ILE A 149 15.39 -15.42 -4.14
CA ILE A 149 13.94 -15.66 -4.14
C ILE A 149 13.39 -15.43 -5.54
N LYS A 150 12.86 -16.48 -6.19
CA LYS A 150 12.26 -16.39 -7.54
C LYS A 150 10.77 -16.76 -7.55
N ASN A 151 10.30 -17.39 -6.49
CA ASN A 151 8.91 -17.82 -6.35
C ASN A 151 8.50 -17.86 -4.87
N GLU A 152 7.21 -18.08 -4.63
CA GLU A 152 6.63 -18.05 -3.28
C GLU A 152 7.16 -19.18 -2.38
N VAL A 153 7.53 -20.34 -2.93
CA VAL A 153 8.10 -21.45 -2.15
C VAL A 153 9.46 -21.04 -1.59
N GLN A 154 10.33 -20.50 -2.44
CA GLN A 154 11.64 -20.00 -2.01
C GLN A 154 11.51 -18.82 -1.04
N PHE A 155 10.52 -17.94 -1.22
CA PHE A 155 10.27 -16.86 -0.28
C PHE A 155 10.02 -17.40 1.14
N LYS A 156 9.20 -18.45 1.25
CA LYS A 156 8.88 -19.08 2.55
C LYS A 156 10.10 -19.76 3.15
N GLU A 157 10.86 -20.52 2.37
CA GLU A 157 12.09 -21.17 2.83
C GLU A 157 13.09 -20.15 3.39
N VAL A 158 13.29 -19.05 2.66
CA VAL A 158 14.18 -17.97 3.07
C VAL A 158 13.65 -17.25 4.31
N LEU A 159 12.35 -17.00 4.41
CA LEU A 159 11.71 -16.45 5.62
C LEU A 159 11.96 -17.35 6.84
N ASP A 160 11.79 -18.66 6.71
CA ASP A 160 12.01 -19.60 7.80
C ASP A 160 13.48 -19.62 8.23
N ASN A 161 14.42 -19.55 7.28
CA ASN A 161 15.85 -19.46 7.56
C ASN A 161 16.20 -18.18 8.34
N VAL A 162 15.77 -17.01 7.85
CA VAL A 162 16.01 -15.71 8.51
C VAL A 162 15.43 -15.68 9.94
N LEU A 163 14.23 -16.25 10.11
CA LEU A 163 13.61 -16.38 11.43
C LEU A 163 14.36 -17.33 12.35
N SER A 164 14.96 -18.39 11.82
CA SER A 164 15.75 -19.35 12.60
C SER A 164 17.09 -18.79 13.07
N ASP A 165 17.75 -17.98 12.23
CA ASP A 165 19.00 -17.30 12.56
C ASP A 165 18.79 -16.19 13.58
N SER A 166 17.64 -15.50 13.52
CA SER A 166 17.25 -14.47 14.49
C SER A 166 17.02 -15.01 15.92
N LYS A 167 16.85 -16.33 16.10
CA LYS A 167 16.64 -16.98 17.41
C LYS A 167 17.94 -17.49 18.05
N ARG A 168 19.07 -17.38 17.37
CA ARG A 168 20.37 -17.90 17.85
C ARG A 168 21.17 -16.90 18.70
N PHE A 169 20.58 -15.76 19.05
CA PHE A 169 21.17 -14.71 19.87
C PHE A 169 20.39 -14.51 21.17
#